data_AF-A0AAP0JGL5-F1
#
_entry.id   AF-A0AAP0JGL5-F1
#
_cell.length_a   1.000
_cell.length_b   1.000
_cell.length_c   1.000
_cell.angle_alpha   90.00
_cell.angle_beta   90.00
_cell.angle_gamma   90.00
#
_symmetry.space_group_name_H-M   'P 1'
#
loop_
_entity.id
_entity.type
_entity.pdbx_description
1 polymer ?
#
loop_
_entity_poly.entity_id
_entity_poly.type
_entity_poly.pdbx_seq_one_letter_code
_entity_poly.pdbx_strand_id
1 'polypeptide(L)'
;MTGGIRITEDDGRPSFLAPDGEMDRRPREEKKERGGGGEEEAGKERREGETSRSRNVLSIPIGDLSVSDIMKKPLSSVADEVQEFLSSALTKEHFMGLIDWVEVPRPKPTLARIYCTSSEEEVAIVVSSGLRFPVRRVDFGLGRPAFGSYHFSWESSAGDVMPMPSPSGNGDWIVYMHCTKEHLEYLEEEVCDVFKPMSSHYLNLDI
;
A
#
# COMPACT_ATOMS: atom_id res chain seq x y z
N MET A 1 15.09 1.09 37.26
CA MET A 1 13.86 1.89 37.33
C MET A 1 13.12 1.69 36.02
N THR A 2 12.00 0.99 36.10
CA THR A 2 11.10 0.61 35.01
C THR A 2 10.39 1.83 34.44
N GLY A 3 10.65 2.15 33.17
CA GLY A 3 9.91 3.14 32.40
C GLY A 3 9.05 2.44 31.35
N GLY A 4 7.84 2.05 31.74
CA GLY A 4 6.82 1.56 30.81
C GLY A 4 6.29 2.71 29.98
N ILE A 5 6.18 2.49 28.67
CA ILE A 5 5.55 3.42 27.74
C ILE A 5 4.06 3.51 28.07
N ARG A 6 3.59 4.72 28.40
CA ARG A 6 2.18 5.05 28.55
C ARG A 6 1.57 5.17 27.16
N ILE A 7 0.59 4.32 26.88
CA ILE A 7 -0.45 4.62 25.89
C ILE A 7 -1.28 5.73 26.53
N THR A 8 -1.17 6.97 26.06
CA THR A 8 -2.18 7.98 26.34
C THR A 8 -3.41 7.62 25.53
N GLU A 9 -4.38 7.02 26.22
CA GLU A 9 -5.79 7.08 25.85
C GLU A 9 -6.17 8.56 25.78
N ASP A 10 -6.23 9.10 24.57
CA ASP A 10 -7.05 10.28 24.28
C ASP A 10 -8.15 9.78 23.32
N ASP A 11 -9.22 9.30 23.95
CA ASP A 11 -10.57 9.09 23.40
C ASP A 11 -10.70 8.37 22.05
N GLY A 12 -10.02 7.24 21.81
CA GLY A 12 -10.47 6.20 20.85
C GLY A 12 -10.92 6.67 19.46
N ARG A 13 -10.43 7.82 18.98
CA ARG A 13 -10.82 8.47 17.73
C ARG A 13 -9.54 8.72 16.95
N PRO A 14 -9.42 8.22 15.72
CA PRO A 14 -8.36 8.69 14.87
C PRO A 14 -8.62 10.16 14.56
N SER A 15 -7.64 11.01 14.87
CA SER A 15 -7.65 12.42 14.52
C SER A 15 -7.40 12.56 13.02
N PHE A 16 -8.45 12.94 12.27
CA PHE A 16 -8.37 13.25 10.84
C PHE A 16 -8.56 14.75 10.66
N LEU A 17 -7.56 15.40 10.05
CA LEU A 17 -7.72 16.75 9.52
C LEU A 17 -8.54 16.69 8.23
N ALA A 18 -9.54 17.55 8.12
CA ALA A 18 -10.30 17.70 6.88
C ALA A 18 -9.43 18.42 5.84
N PRO A 19 -9.34 17.95 4.58
CA PRO A 19 -8.76 18.74 3.52
C PRO A 19 -9.72 19.88 3.15
N ASP A 20 -9.20 21.11 3.15
CA ASP A 20 -9.91 22.28 2.62
C ASP A 20 -9.86 22.22 1.09
N GLY A 21 -10.93 21.73 0.47
CA GLY A 21 -11.07 21.69 -0.99
C GLY A 21 -12.36 21.00 -1.42
N GLU A 22 -13.24 21.75 -2.07
CA GLU A 22 -14.52 21.28 -2.57
C GLU A 22 -14.29 20.39 -3.81
N MET A 23 -14.46 19.07 -3.66
CA MET A 23 -14.33 18.10 -4.76
C MET A 23 -15.64 18.03 -5.55
N ASP A 24 -15.59 18.50 -6.80
CA ASP A 24 -16.69 18.49 -7.76
C ASP A 24 -17.21 17.07 -8.02
N ARG A 25 -18.48 16.82 -7.70
CA ARG A 25 -19.13 15.50 -7.81
C ARG A 25 -19.85 15.40 -9.16
N ARG A 26 -19.32 14.60 -10.09
CA ARG A 26 -20.14 14.13 -11.24
C ARG A 26 -21.22 13.14 -10.76
N PRO A 27 -22.49 13.24 -11.23
CA PRO A 27 -23.56 12.35 -10.78
C PRO A 27 -23.38 10.91 -11.30
N ARG A 28 -23.67 9.93 -10.44
CA ARG A 28 -23.67 8.50 -10.77
C ARG A 28 -25.06 8.11 -11.26
N GLU A 29 -25.18 7.61 -12.48
CA GLU A 29 -26.44 7.07 -13.02
C GLU A 29 -26.90 5.82 -12.24
N GLU A 30 -28.13 5.86 -11.74
CA GLU A 30 -28.80 4.72 -11.11
C GLU A 30 -29.26 3.71 -12.17
N LYS A 31 -28.72 2.48 -12.12
CA LYS A 31 -29.30 1.34 -12.85
C LYS A 31 -30.36 0.67 -11.98
N LYS A 32 -31.60 0.74 -12.48
CA LYS A 32 -32.81 0.12 -11.94
C LYS A 32 -32.79 -1.40 -12.19
N GLU A 33 -32.61 -2.20 -11.13
CA GLU A 33 -32.81 -3.65 -11.21
C GLU A 33 -34.30 -4.01 -11.10
N ARG A 34 -34.77 -4.88 -12.00
CA ARG A 34 -36.07 -5.57 -11.94
C ARG A 34 -35.85 -6.95 -11.34
N GLY A 35 -36.68 -7.32 -10.39
CA GLY A 35 -36.59 -8.58 -9.65
C GLY A 35 -37.11 -9.82 -10.39
N GLY A 36 -36.82 -10.97 -9.78
CA GLY A 36 -37.40 -12.29 -10.06
C GLY A 36 -36.92 -13.26 -8.99
N GLY A 37 -37.85 -13.87 -8.25
CA GLY A 37 -37.57 -14.85 -7.20
C GLY A 37 -37.46 -16.30 -7.71
N GLY A 38 -37.05 -17.19 -6.81
CA GLY A 38 -37.00 -18.64 -7.01
C GLY A 38 -35.99 -19.31 -6.08
N GLU A 39 -36.44 -20.30 -5.32
CA GLU A 39 -35.80 -20.96 -4.18
C GLU A 39 -34.67 -21.94 -4.57
N GLU A 40 -33.88 -22.32 -3.54
CA GLU A 40 -33.60 -23.71 -3.13
C GLU A 40 -32.12 -24.13 -2.97
N GLU A 41 -31.93 -24.92 -1.91
CA GLU A 41 -30.82 -25.82 -1.57
C GLU A 41 -29.50 -25.28 -0.99
N ALA A 42 -29.50 -25.27 0.35
CA ALA A 42 -28.31 -25.45 1.17
C ALA A 42 -27.81 -26.90 1.09
N GLY A 43 -26.59 -27.12 0.62
CA GLY A 43 -26.02 -28.46 0.49
C GLY A 43 -24.52 -28.52 0.21
N LYS A 44 -23.70 -28.17 1.20
CA LYS A 44 -22.39 -28.79 1.50
C LYS A 44 -21.46 -29.14 0.31
N GLU A 45 -20.56 -28.21 -0.02
CA GLU A 45 -19.23 -28.57 -0.53
C GLU A 45 -18.16 -27.62 0.02
N ARG A 46 -17.74 -27.88 1.26
CA ARG A 46 -16.47 -27.35 1.77
C ARG A 46 -15.39 -28.32 1.33
N ARG A 47 -14.63 -27.96 0.30
CA ARG A 47 -13.23 -28.39 0.07
C ARG A 47 -12.59 -27.50 -1.00
N GLU A 48 -11.46 -26.92 -0.62
CA GLU A 48 -10.41 -26.38 -1.50
C GLU A 48 -10.86 -25.30 -2.50
N GLY A 49 -11.06 -24.08 -2.00
CA GLY A 49 -11.42 -22.93 -2.85
C GLY A 49 -11.37 -21.60 -2.12
N GLU A 50 -10.22 -21.20 -1.56
CA GLU A 50 -10.04 -19.83 -1.04
C GLU A 50 -8.80 -19.17 -1.66
N THR A 51 -8.71 -19.12 -2.99
CA THR A 51 -7.70 -18.30 -3.68
C THR A 51 -8.28 -17.25 -4.63
N SER A 52 -9.60 -17.08 -4.69
CA SER A 52 -10.22 -16.04 -5.52
C SER A 52 -11.14 -15.12 -4.71
N ARG A 53 -10.59 -14.42 -3.71
CA ARG A 53 -11.25 -13.23 -3.17
C ARG A 53 -10.93 -12.05 -4.10
N SER A 54 -11.87 -11.72 -4.98
CA SER A 54 -11.75 -10.58 -5.93
C SER A 54 -12.05 -9.21 -5.30
N ARG A 55 -12.14 -9.13 -3.97
CA ARG A 55 -12.43 -7.90 -3.22
C ARG A 55 -11.20 -7.49 -2.42
N ASN A 56 -11.00 -6.19 -2.25
CA ASN A 56 -9.89 -5.65 -1.48
C ASN A 56 -9.98 -6.10 -0.02
N VAL A 57 -8.93 -6.75 0.46
CA VAL A 57 -8.70 -7.05 1.88
C VAL A 57 -7.31 -6.53 2.20
N LEU A 58 -7.24 -5.23 2.48
CA LEU A 58 -5.99 -4.53 2.74
C LEU A 58 -6.18 -3.62 3.95
N SER A 59 -5.14 -3.54 4.78
CA SER A 59 -4.98 -2.50 5.78
C SER A 59 -3.61 -1.86 5.58
N ILE A 60 -3.50 -0.57 5.90
CA ILE A 60 -2.26 0.20 5.79
C ILE A 60 -1.85 0.52 7.23
N PRO A 61 -1.01 -0.31 7.88
CA PRO A 61 -0.42 0.05 9.16
C PRO A 61 0.44 1.30 8.98
N ILE A 62 0.33 2.23 9.92
CA ILE A 62 1.08 3.48 9.94
C ILE A 62 1.89 3.50 11.24
N GLY A 63 3.17 3.83 11.13
CA GLY A 63 4.07 4.03 12.25
C GLY A 63 4.95 5.23 11.97
N ASP A 64 5.31 5.95 13.02
CA ASP A 64 6.11 7.17 12.93
C ASP A 64 7.51 6.88 13.47
N LEU A 65 8.54 7.26 12.74
CA LEU A 65 9.94 7.09 13.13
C LEU A 65 10.71 8.40 12.93
N SER A 66 11.54 8.75 13.92
CA SER A 66 12.42 9.93 13.85
C SER A 66 13.55 9.67 12.85
N VAL A 67 13.71 10.57 11.87
CA VAL A 67 14.82 10.51 10.89
C VAL A 67 16.17 10.43 11.60
N SER A 68 16.35 11.21 12.67
CA SER A 68 17.60 11.24 13.44
C SER A 68 17.90 9.92 14.17
N ASP A 69 16.87 9.13 14.46
CA ASP A 69 17.02 7.81 15.10
C ASP A 69 17.24 6.72 14.06
N ILE A 70 16.51 6.76 12.93
CA ILE A 70 16.71 5.84 11.79
C ILE A 70 18.17 5.89 11.34
N MET A 71 18.74 7.09 11.17
CA MET A 71 20.11 7.27 10.68
C MET A 71 21.19 6.72 11.63
N LYS A 72 20.87 6.49 12.90
CA LYS A 72 21.80 5.93 13.90
C LYS A 72 21.64 4.43 14.09
N LYS A 73 20.54 3.85 13.60
CA LYS A 73 20.22 2.43 13.78
C LYS A 73 20.80 1.60 12.64
N PRO A 74 21.24 0.36 12.92
CA PRO A 74 21.53 -0.57 11.84
C PRO A 74 20.23 -0.93 11.10
N LEU A 75 20.34 -1.25 9.81
CA LEU A 75 19.19 -1.58 8.96
C LEU A 75 18.31 -2.70 9.54
N SER A 76 18.92 -3.69 10.20
CA SER A 76 18.18 -4.78 10.86
C SER A 76 17.24 -4.28 11.94
N SER A 77 17.65 -3.31 12.76
CA SER A 77 16.81 -2.74 13.81
C SER A 77 15.64 -1.94 13.23
N VAL A 78 15.86 -1.22 12.13
CA VAL A 78 14.77 -0.54 11.41
C VAL A 78 13.79 -1.56 10.84
N ALA A 79 14.27 -2.68 10.31
CA ALA A 79 13.42 -3.76 9.83
C ALA A 79 12.59 -4.40 10.96
N ASP A 80 13.17 -4.57 12.14
CA ASP A 80 12.44 -5.07 13.32
C ASP A 80 11.31 -4.11 13.74
N GLU A 81 11.54 -2.79 13.71
CA GLU A 81 10.51 -1.77 13.97
C GLU A 81 9.38 -1.79 12.94
N VAL A 82 9.71 -1.92 11.65
CA VAL A 82 8.71 -2.10 10.60
C VAL A 82 7.90 -3.38 10.82
N GLN A 83 8.55 -4.48 11.21
CA GLN A 83 7.89 -5.73 11.51
C GLN A 83 6.95 -5.61 12.72
N GLU A 84 7.31 -4.81 13.73
CA GLU A 84 6.44 -4.51 14.87
C GLU A 84 5.16 -3.78 14.43
N PHE A 85 5.29 -2.74 13.59
CA PHE A 85 4.15 -2.03 13.02
C PHE A 85 3.22 -2.97 12.26
N LEU A 86 3.77 -3.83 11.39
CA LEU A 86 2.99 -4.82 10.65
C LEU A 86 2.29 -5.80 11.58
N SER A 87 3.01 -6.35 12.56
CA SER A 87 2.48 -7.39 13.45
C SER A 87 1.28 -6.91 14.26
N SER A 88 1.26 -5.63 14.65
CA SER A 88 0.11 -5.02 15.34
C SER A 88 -1.18 -5.00 14.49
N ALA A 89 -1.04 -4.87 13.17
CA ALA A 89 -2.15 -4.76 12.21
C ALA A 89 -2.52 -6.08 11.51
N LEU A 90 -1.72 -7.14 11.71
CA LEU A 90 -1.96 -8.47 11.14
C LEU A 90 -2.81 -9.36 12.07
N THR A 91 -3.70 -8.75 12.86
CA THR A 91 -4.58 -9.44 13.80
C THR A 91 -6.02 -9.47 13.30
N LYS A 92 -6.78 -10.48 13.72
CA LYS A 92 -8.21 -10.59 13.38
C LYS A 92 -8.98 -9.38 13.94
N GLU A 93 -8.61 -8.99 15.15
CA GLU A 93 -9.22 -7.90 15.92
C GLU A 93 -9.05 -6.57 15.18
N HIS A 94 -7.86 -6.32 14.61
CA HIS A 94 -7.60 -5.14 13.79
C HIS A 94 -8.52 -5.09 12.57
N PHE A 95 -8.64 -6.19 11.81
CA PHE A 95 -9.52 -6.23 10.63
C PHE A 95 -11.00 -6.14 10.99
N MET A 96 -11.44 -6.74 12.10
CA MET A 96 -12.81 -6.58 12.59
C MET A 96 -13.08 -5.11 12.97
N GLY A 97 -12.16 -4.48 13.70
CA GLY A 97 -12.26 -3.06 14.02
C GLY A 97 -12.28 -2.16 12.79
N LEU A 98 -11.54 -2.51 11.73
CA LEU A 98 -11.57 -1.78 10.45
C LEU A 98 -12.93 -1.91 9.76
N ILE A 99 -13.55 -3.09 9.78
CA ILE A 99 -14.90 -3.31 9.23
C ILE A 99 -15.91 -2.47 9.99
N ASP A 100 -15.91 -2.59 11.32
CA ASP A 100 -16.79 -1.81 12.20
C ASP A 100 -16.60 -0.31 11.93
N TRP A 101 -15.35 0.14 11.81
CA TRP A 101 -15.02 1.53 11.51
C TRP A 101 -15.56 1.98 10.16
N VAL A 102 -15.46 1.17 9.08
CA VAL A 102 -15.97 1.51 7.74
C VAL A 102 -17.50 1.56 7.71
N GLU A 103 -18.18 0.73 8.50
CA GLU A 103 -19.64 0.66 8.57
C GLU A 103 -20.27 1.86 9.29
N VAL A 104 -19.52 2.55 10.15
CA VAL A 104 -20.00 3.79 10.79
C VAL A 104 -20.27 4.87 9.74
N PRO A 105 -21.53 5.33 9.59
CA PRO A 105 -21.88 6.37 8.62
C PRO A 105 -21.12 7.67 8.91
N ARG A 106 -20.43 8.19 7.90
CA ARG A 106 -19.67 9.45 8.01
C ARG A 106 -20.21 10.52 7.05
N PRO A 107 -20.37 11.77 7.53
CA PRO A 107 -20.84 12.87 6.70
C PRO A 107 -19.79 13.35 5.68
N LYS A 108 -18.51 13.06 5.91
CA LYS A 108 -17.39 13.43 5.03
C LYS A 108 -16.56 12.20 4.65
N PRO A 109 -16.02 12.15 3.42
CA PRO A 109 -15.00 11.18 3.06
C PRO A 109 -13.82 11.25 4.04
N THR A 110 -13.23 10.11 4.33
CA THR A 110 -12.05 10.00 5.21
C THR A 110 -10.90 9.44 4.41
N LEU A 111 -9.71 9.96 4.68
CA LEU A 111 -8.45 9.53 4.06
C LEU A 111 -7.49 9.09 5.16
N ALA A 112 -6.64 8.10 4.86
CA ALA A 112 -5.61 7.70 5.81
C ALA A 112 -4.63 8.85 6.08
N ARG A 113 -4.27 9.05 7.35
CA ARG A 113 -3.43 10.17 7.80
C ARG A 113 -2.14 10.33 7.00
N ILE A 114 -1.52 9.20 6.62
CA ILE A 114 -0.28 9.16 5.85
C ILE A 114 -0.36 9.93 4.51
N TYR A 115 -1.56 10.07 3.92
CA TYR A 115 -1.74 10.79 2.67
C TYR A 115 -2.08 12.27 2.87
N CYS A 116 -2.29 12.71 4.13
CA CYS A 116 -2.69 14.07 4.49
C CYS A 116 -1.52 14.89 5.06
N THR A 117 -0.27 14.42 4.98
CA THR A 117 0.89 15.13 5.53
C THR A 117 1.09 16.45 4.79
N SER A 118 0.80 17.57 5.44
CA SER A 118 0.84 18.91 4.83
C SER A 118 2.05 19.74 5.28
N SER A 119 2.89 19.19 6.17
CA SER A 119 4.09 19.87 6.66
C SER A 119 5.31 19.47 5.85
N GLU A 120 6.14 20.46 5.49
CA GLU A 120 7.47 20.23 4.89
C GLU A 120 8.42 19.48 5.86
N GLU A 121 8.12 19.45 7.16
CA GLU A 121 8.94 18.79 8.17
C GLU A 121 8.64 17.29 8.34
N GLU A 122 7.54 16.77 7.77
CA GLU A 122 7.13 15.38 7.89
C GLU A 122 7.23 14.65 6.55
N VAL A 123 8.15 13.69 6.44
CA VAL A 123 8.28 12.84 5.26
C VAL A 123 7.45 11.58 5.46
N ALA A 124 6.40 11.42 4.65
CA ALA A 124 5.60 10.21 4.58
C ALA A 124 6.04 9.35 3.40
N ILE A 125 6.22 8.04 3.64
CA ILE A 125 6.47 7.05 2.58
C ILE A 125 5.51 5.89 2.78
N VAL A 126 4.77 5.56 1.72
CA VAL A 126 3.95 4.36 1.64
C VAL A 126 4.74 3.29 0.92
N VAL A 127 4.84 2.11 1.54
CA VAL A 127 5.48 0.95 0.92
C VAL A 127 4.42 -0.10 0.64
N SER A 128 4.16 -0.34 -0.63
CA SER A 128 3.32 -1.44 -1.11
C SER A 128 4.18 -2.63 -1.52
N SER A 129 3.61 -3.82 -1.73
CA SER A 129 4.38 -4.98 -2.23
C SER A 129 3.73 -5.61 -3.45
N GLY A 130 4.38 -5.46 -4.60
CA GLY A 130 4.04 -6.12 -5.86
C GLY A 130 4.72 -7.48 -6.04
N LEU A 131 5.50 -7.97 -5.06
CA LEU A 131 6.33 -9.18 -5.17
C LEU A 131 5.55 -10.45 -5.51
N ARG A 132 4.26 -10.51 -5.15
CA ARG A 132 3.37 -11.64 -5.45
C ARG A 132 2.56 -11.45 -6.73
N PHE A 133 2.75 -10.34 -7.45
CA PHE A 133 2.03 -10.07 -8.68
C PHE A 133 2.48 -11.05 -9.78
N PRO A 134 1.57 -11.84 -10.36
CA PRO A 134 1.93 -12.96 -11.22
C PRO A 134 2.19 -12.51 -12.67
N VAL A 135 2.95 -11.43 -12.89
CA VAL A 135 3.15 -10.84 -14.24
C VAL A 135 3.62 -11.86 -15.27
N ARG A 136 4.49 -12.80 -14.87
CA ARG A 136 5.03 -13.84 -15.74
C ARG A 136 4.07 -15.00 -16.04
N ARG A 137 2.96 -15.10 -15.31
CA ARG A 137 1.91 -16.10 -15.51
C ARG A 137 0.79 -15.61 -16.43
N VAL A 138 0.82 -14.32 -16.79
CA VAL A 138 -0.13 -13.73 -17.73
C VAL A 138 0.34 -14.03 -19.15
N ASP A 139 -0.51 -14.68 -19.93
CA ASP A 139 -0.34 -14.85 -21.38
C ASP A 139 -1.73 -14.91 -22.01
N PHE A 140 -2.04 -13.92 -22.84
CA PHE A 140 -3.32 -13.82 -23.54
C PHE A 140 -3.26 -14.40 -24.97
N GLY A 141 -2.24 -15.20 -25.28
CA GLY A 141 -1.95 -15.69 -26.64
C GLY A 141 -1.03 -14.76 -27.44
N LEU A 142 -0.49 -13.72 -26.79
CA LEU A 142 0.49 -12.78 -27.36
C LEU A 142 1.91 -13.02 -26.81
N GLY A 143 2.09 -14.05 -25.98
CA GLY A 143 3.29 -14.28 -25.21
C GLY A 143 3.25 -13.58 -23.85
N ARG A 144 4.28 -13.84 -23.05
CA ARG A 144 4.39 -13.27 -21.70
C ARG A 144 4.80 -11.80 -21.76
N PRO A 145 4.27 -10.95 -20.86
CA PRO A 145 4.74 -9.57 -20.74
C PRO A 145 6.24 -9.53 -20.48
N ALA A 146 6.95 -8.71 -21.25
CA ALA A 146 8.37 -8.42 -21.02
C ALA A 146 8.59 -7.59 -19.76
N PHE A 147 7.58 -6.83 -19.35
CA PHE A 147 7.61 -5.92 -18.20
C PHE A 147 6.18 -5.57 -17.79
N GLY A 148 5.96 -5.27 -16.51
CA GLY A 148 4.70 -4.73 -16.01
C GLY A 148 5.00 -3.62 -15.01
N SER A 149 4.46 -2.44 -15.26
CA SER A 149 4.64 -1.27 -14.39
C SER A 149 3.43 -1.03 -13.49
N TYR A 150 3.70 -0.49 -12.32
CA TYR A 150 2.68 0.12 -11.47
C TYR A 150 2.71 1.64 -11.67
N HIS A 151 1.54 2.24 -11.83
CA HIS A 151 1.37 3.67 -11.75
C HIS A 151 0.30 3.96 -10.71
N PHE A 152 0.69 4.67 -9.66
CA PHE A 152 -0.22 5.16 -8.65
C PHE A 152 -0.35 6.68 -8.81
N SER A 153 -1.43 7.14 -9.43
CA SER A 153 -1.66 8.55 -9.78
C SER A 153 -2.45 9.28 -8.67
N TRP A 154 -1.97 9.25 -7.43
CA TRP A 154 -2.59 10.04 -6.36
C TRP A 154 -1.75 11.32 -6.15
N GLU A 155 -2.39 12.50 -6.20
CA GLU A 155 -1.79 13.77 -5.74
C GLU A 155 -1.64 13.74 -4.21
N SER A 156 -0.57 13.10 -3.73
CA SER A 156 -0.25 12.98 -2.32
C SER A 156 1.13 13.57 -2.14
N SER A 157 1.32 14.24 -1.00
CA SER A 157 2.63 14.64 -0.52
C SER A 157 3.48 13.45 -0.06
N ALA A 158 2.87 12.28 0.19
CA ALA A 158 3.59 11.08 0.56
C ALA A 158 4.29 10.46 -0.66
N GLY A 159 5.53 10.00 -0.45
CA GLY A 159 6.21 9.14 -1.40
C GLY A 159 5.55 7.76 -1.47
N ASP A 160 5.62 7.10 -2.62
CA ASP A 160 5.16 5.71 -2.80
C ASP A 160 6.31 4.85 -3.32
N VAL A 161 6.50 3.68 -2.69
CA VAL A 161 7.54 2.72 -3.05
C VAL A 161 6.91 1.35 -3.22
N MET A 162 7.18 0.70 -4.35
CA MET A 162 6.59 -0.59 -4.68
C MET A 162 7.63 -1.51 -5.34
N PRO A 163 8.20 -2.46 -4.60
CA PRO A 163 9.04 -3.50 -5.14
C PRO A 163 8.20 -4.54 -5.88
N MET A 164 8.76 -5.01 -6.97
CA MET A 164 8.16 -5.91 -7.95
C MET A 164 9.19 -6.94 -8.39
N PRO A 165 8.79 -8.17 -8.72
CA PRO A 165 9.73 -9.16 -9.21
C PRO A 165 10.22 -8.75 -10.61
N SER A 166 11.52 -8.90 -10.86
CA SER A 166 12.06 -8.69 -12.20
C SER A 166 11.41 -9.67 -13.20
N PRO A 167 11.05 -9.21 -14.41
CA PRO A 167 10.47 -10.07 -15.44
C PRO A 167 11.48 -11.11 -15.97
N SER A 168 12.79 -10.88 -15.80
CA SER A 168 13.82 -11.87 -16.13
C SER A 168 13.73 -13.12 -15.23
N GLY A 169 13.21 -12.96 -14.00
CA GLY A 169 13.07 -14.04 -13.03
C GLY A 169 14.39 -14.53 -12.44
N ASN A 170 15.41 -13.69 -12.45
CA ASN A 170 16.73 -13.94 -11.88
C ASN A 170 16.80 -13.75 -10.35
N GLY A 171 15.68 -13.35 -9.72
CA GLY A 171 15.61 -13.03 -8.29
C GLY A 171 15.72 -11.54 -7.97
N ASP A 172 16.09 -10.72 -8.97
CA ASP A 172 16.18 -9.28 -8.80
C ASP A 172 14.80 -8.64 -8.66
N TRP A 173 14.78 -7.46 -8.05
CA TRP A 173 13.59 -6.63 -7.92
C TRP A 173 13.69 -5.40 -8.79
N ILE A 174 12.54 -4.96 -9.28
CA ILE A 174 12.35 -3.61 -9.81
C ILE A 174 11.58 -2.85 -8.74
N VAL A 175 12.06 -1.67 -8.37
CA VAL A 175 11.41 -0.83 -7.37
C VAL A 175 10.84 0.39 -8.06
N TYR A 176 9.52 0.51 -8.09
CA TYR A 176 8.85 1.73 -8.51
C TYR A 176 8.87 2.72 -7.36
N MET A 177 9.31 3.94 -7.63
CA MET A 177 9.36 5.01 -6.64
C MET A 177 8.67 6.25 -7.21
N HIS A 178 7.74 6.80 -6.46
CA HIS A 178 7.17 8.11 -6.68
C HIS A 178 7.56 8.99 -5.50
N CYS A 179 8.57 9.84 -5.71
CA CYS A 179 9.15 10.71 -4.70
C CYS A 179 9.32 12.12 -5.27
N THR A 180 9.69 13.08 -4.43
CA THR A 180 10.12 14.40 -4.92
C THR A 180 11.37 14.26 -5.78
N LYS A 181 11.57 15.23 -6.67
CA LYS A 181 12.71 15.22 -7.60
C LYS A 181 14.04 15.18 -6.85
N GLU A 182 14.16 15.94 -5.77
CA GLU A 182 15.35 16.03 -4.94
C GLU A 182 15.71 14.68 -4.31
N HIS A 183 14.71 13.91 -3.86
CA HIS A 183 14.95 12.57 -3.33
C HIS A 183 15.40 11.58 -4.41
N LEU A 184 14.87 11.69 -5.63
CA LEU A 184 15.30 10.84 -6.74
C LEU A 184 16.73 11.15 -7.17
N GLU A 185 17.09 12.44 -7.30
CA GLU A 185 18.46 12.86 -7.61
C GLU A 185 19.44 12.35 -6.54
N TYR A 186 19.10 12.48 -5.25
CA TYR A 186 19.91 11.93 -4.16
C TYR A 186 20.09 10.40 -4.26
N LEU A 187 19.03 9.65 -4.59
CA LEU A 187 19.12 8.20 -4.76
C LEU A 187 20.04 7.81 -5.92
N GLU A 188 19.99 8.55 -7.03
CA GLU A 188 20.82 8.32 -8.21
C GLU A 188 22.29 8.68 -7.97
N GLU A 189 22.58 9.72 -7.19
CA GLU A 189 23.93 10.19 -6.91
C GLU A 189 24.60 9.43 -5.76
N GLU A 190 23.93 9.34 -4.62
CA GLU A 190 24.53 8.88 -3.35
C GLU A 190 24.24 7.41 -3.03
N VAL A 191 23.26 6.80 -3.72
CA VAL A 191 22.81 5.44 -3.43
C VAL A 191 22.81 4.54 -4.68
N CYS A 192 23.60 4.92 -5.69
CA CYS A 192 23.72 4.20 -6.97
C CYS A 192 24.20 2.74 -6.85
N ASP A 193 24.88 2.40 -5.76
CA ASP A 193 25.33 1.04 -5.47
C ASP A 193 24.17 0.10 -5.08
N VAL A 194 23.07 0.65 -4.56
CA VAL A 194 21.87 -0.10 -4.14
C VAL A 194 20.76 0.02 -5.18
N PHE A 195 20.44 1.25 -5.58
CA PHE A 195 19.40 1.53 -6.55
C PHE A 195 20.02 1.96 -7.87
N LYS A 196 19.70 1.21 -8.93
CA LYS A 196 20.16 1.52 -10.28
C LYS A 196 18.99 2.01 -11.12
N PRO A 197 19.12 3.13 -11.85
CA PRO A 197 18.11 3.57 -12.79
C PRO A 197 17.73 2.46 -13.76
N MET A 198 16.42 2.30 -13.96
CA MET A 198 15.89 1.27 -14.83
C MET A 198 16.26 1.53 -16.28
N SER A 199 16.66 0.49 -17.01
CA SER A 199 17.04 0.56 -18.42
C SER A 199 16.61 -0.69 -19.18
N SER A 200 16.67 -0.64 -20.52
CA SER A 200 16.37 -1.78 -21.40
C SER A 200 17.25 -2.99 -21.11
N HIS A 201 18.48 -2.75 -20.63
CA HIS A 201 19.45 -3.78 -20.29
C HIS A 201 18.92 -4.77 -19.25
N TYR A 202 18.30 -4.25 -18.19
CA TYR A 202 17.74 -5.07 -17.12
C TYR A 202 16.47 -5.84 -17.55
N LEU A 203 15.88 -5.48 -18.69
CA LEU A 203 14.70 -6.14 -19.26
C LEU A 203 15.05 -7.14 -20.38
N ASN A 204 16.33 -7.27 -20.76
CA ASN A 204 16.76 -7.97 -21.97
C ASN A 204 16.05 -7.45 -23.23
N LEU A 205 15.86 -6.13 -23.30
CA LEU A 205 15.25 -5.44 -24.43
C LEU A 205 16.28 -4.66 -25.26
N ASP A 206 17.57 -4.86 -25.00
CA ASP A 206 18.63 -4.29 -25.83
C ASP A 206 18.54 -4.91 -27.23
N ILE A 207 18.32 -4.05 -28.25
CA ILE A 207 18.30 -4.38 -29.68
C ILE A 207 19.63 -3.98 -30.30
#